data_AF-A0A5B8UWU9-F1
#
_entry.id   AF-A0A5B8UWU9-F1
#
_cell.length_a   1.000
_cell.length_b   1.000
_cell.length_c   1.000
_cell.angle_alpha   90.00
_cell.angle_beta   90.00
_cell.angle_gamma   90.00
#
_symmetry.space_group_name_H-M   'P 1'
#
loop_
_entity.id
_entity.type
_entity.pdbx_description
1 polymer ?
#
loop_
_entity_poly.entity_id
_entity_poly.type
_entity_poly.pdbx_seq_one_letter_code
_entity_poly.pdbx_strand_id
1 'polypeptide(L)'
;MRILVLLLTLALTACSASNSPASIDKNQKAIVSANGAELKKVMVTGDGKSVTFQSTGDAAKNSIIYFNRVNPGFLVSEGFGLNQNYVLKLSPGKKYTVYIYTNPKDEKAYPIYFKTDYNGNIIDKPDDE
;
A
#
# COMPACT_ATOMS: atom_id res chain seq x y z
N MET A 1 29.29 -49.75 -9.55
CA MET A 1 28.47 -48.90 -10.45
C MET A 1 27.04 -49.39 -10.32
N ARG A 2 25.99 -48.69 -9.89
CA ARG A 2 25.74 -47.30 -9.53
C ARG A 2 24.46 -47.28 -8.66
N ILE A 3 24.55 -46.54 -7.55
CA ILE A 3 23.59 -45.53 -7.08
C ILE A 3 22.27 -46.03 -6.43
N LEU A 4 22.31 -45.93 -5.10
CA LEU A 4 21.22 -45.77 -4.14
C LEU A 4 20.32 -44.60 -4.55
N VAL A 5 19.05 -44.85 -4.85
CA VAL A 5 18.05 -43.80 -5.13
C VAL A 5 17.50 -43.31 -3.80
N LEU A 6 18.06 -42.21 -3.30
CA LEU A 6 17.55 -41.46 -2.15
C LEU A 6 16.36 -40.61 -2.63
N LEU A 7 15.14 -41.04 -2.34
CA LEU A 7 13.92 -40.25 -2.55
C LEU A 7 13.89 -39.10 -1.52
N LEU A 8 14.44 -37.96 -1.92
CA LEU A 8 14.28 -36.70 -1.20
C LEU A 8 12.92 -36.09 -1.60
N THR A 9 11.87 -36.40 -0.85
CA THR A 9 10.58 -35.73 -0.97
C THR A 9 10.71 -34.31 -0.45
N LEU A 10 10.94 -33.35 -1.36
CA LEU A 10 10.78 -31.93 -1.09
C LEU A 10 9.31 -31.66 -0.76
N ALA A 11 8.99 -31.56 0.52
CA ALA A 11 7.78 -30.91 0.97
C ALA A 11 7.93 -29.41 0.72
N LEU A 12 7.46 -28.94 -0.44
CA LEU A 12 7.23 -27.52 -0.68
C LEU A 12 6.07 -27.10 0.24
N THR A 13 6.41 -26.62 1.43
CA THR A 13 5.52 -25.83 2.25
C THR A 13 5.15 -24.61 1.42
N ALA A 14 3.97 -24.64 0.80
CA ALA A 14 3.37 -23.44 0.23
C ALA A 14 3.07 -22.52 1.41
N CYS A 15 4.03 -21.66 1.74
CA CYS A 15 3.73 -20.46 2.51
C CYS A 15 2.71 -19.69 1.68
N SER A 16 1.46 -19.70 2.12
CA SER A 16 0.42 -18.78 1.65
C SER A 16 0.86 -17.36 1.99
N ALA A 17 1.79 -16.82 1.21
CA ALA A 17 2.08 -15.40 1.22
C ALA A 17 0.77 -14.71 0.87
N SER A 18 0.26 -13.93 1.81
CA SER A 18 -0.79 -12.94 1.53
C SER A 18 -0.26 -12.05 0.41
N ASN A 19 -0.66 -12.33 -0.83
CA ASN A 19 -0.25 -11.57 -2.01
C ASN A 19 -1.03 -10.25 -2.04
N SER A 20 -0.77 -9.39 -1.04
CA SER A 20 -1.28 -8.02 -1.07
C SER A 20 -0.68 -7.30 -2.28
N PRO A 21 -1.48 -6.60 -3.10
CA PRO A 21 -0.99 -5.89 -4.27
C PRO A 21 -0.13 -4.66 -3.92
N ALA A 22 -0.07 -4.28 -2.65
CA ALA A 22 0.79 -3.21 -2.14
C ALA A 22 1.10 -3.39 -0.65
N SER A 23 2.09 -2.66 -0.17
CA SER A 23 2.47 -2.59 1.25
C SER A 23 3.00 -1.20 1.62
N ILE A 24 2.99 -0.88 2.92
CA ILE A 24 3.68 0.31 3.43
C ILE A 24 5.18 0.04 3.49
N ASP A 25 5.96 0.83 2.75
CA ASP A 25 7.41 0.91 2.88
C ASP A 25 7.75 2.06 3.84
N LYS A 26 8.24 1.71 5.04
CA LYS A 26 8.63 2.67 6.09
C LYS A 26 9.86 3.48 5.72
N ASN A 27 10.79 2.89 4.98
CA ASN A 27 12.04 3.54 4.60
C ASN A 27 11.76 4.61 3.54
N GLN A 28 10.95 4.25 2.54
CA GLN A 28 10.52 5.19 1.51
C GLN A 28 9.45 6.16 2.02
N LYS A 29 8.78 5.82 3.13
CA LYS A 29 7.59 6.49 3.65
C LYS A 29 6.53 6.58 2.55
N ALA A 30 6.13 5.42 2.04
CA ALA A 30 5.20 5.31 0.93
C ALA A 30 4.35 4.04 1.02
N ILE A 31 3.28 3.98 0.23
CA ILE A 31 2.64 2.74 -0.18
C ILE A 31 3.26 2.36 -1.52
N VAL A 32 3.82 1.17 -1.59
CA VAL A 32 4.53 0.65 -2.75
C VAL A 32 3.80 -0.59 -3.25
N SER A 33 3.55 -0.67 -4.54
CA SER A 33 2.94 -1.83 -5.16
C SER A 33 3.87 -3.05 -5.15
N ALA A 34 3.27 -4.23 -5.12
CA ALA A 34 4.01 -5.47 -5.29
C ALA A 34 4.61 -5.51 -6.71
N ASN A 35 5.92 -5.80 -6.80
CA ASN A 35 6.65 -5.96 -8.06
C ASN A 35 6.58 -4.76 -9.02
N GLY A 36 6.32 -3.55 -8.51
CA GLY A 36 6.20 -2.35 -9.35
C GLY A 36 4.93 -2.30 -10.20
N ALA A 37 3.92 -3.13 -9.89
CA ALA A 37 2.64 -3.11 -10.58
C ALA A 37 1.91 -1.76 -10.46
N GLU A 38 1.06 -1.43 -11.42
CA GLU A 38 0.26 -0.22 -11.36
C GLU A 38 -0.79 -0.28 -10.24
N LEU A 39 -0.86 0.76 -9.41
CA LEU A 39 -1.98 1.01 -8.51
C LEU A 39 -3.07 1.76 -9.27
N LYS A 40 -4.14 1.06 -9.66
CA LYS A 40 -5.17 1.63 -10.54
C LYS A 40 -6.14 2.54 -9.82
N LYS A 41 -6.52 2.18 -8.60
CA LYS A 41 -7.38 3.00 -7.75
C LYS A 41 -7.03 2.76 -6.29
N VAL A 42 -6.93 3.84 -5.54
CA VAL A 42 -6.59 3.85 -4.12
C VAL A 42 -7.55 4.77 -3.40
N MET A 43 -8.26 4.25 -2.40
CA MET A 43 -9.11 5.06 -1.53
C MET A 43 -8.49 5.08 -0.13
N VAL A 44 -8.35 6.25 0.45
CA VAL A 44 -7.93 6.40 1.85
C VAL A 44 -9.11 6.90 2.64
N THR A 45 -9.43 6.22 3.74
CA THR A 45 -10.47 6.63 4.69
C THR A 45 -9.91 6.73 6.11
N GLY A 46 -10.43 7.68 6.88
CA GLY A 46 -10.09 7.87 8.29
C GLY A 46 -10.36 9.30 8.74
N ASP A 47 -10.49 9.49 10.05
CA ASP A 47 -10.79 10.79 10.67
C ASP A 47 -12.02 11.50 10.05
N GLY A 48 -13.06 10.71 9.73
CA GLY A 48 -14.30 11.21 9.11
C GLY A 48 -14.16 11.69 7.67
N LYS A 49 -13.01 11.47 7.02
CA LYS A 49 -12.73 11.90 5.65
C LYS A 49 -12.43 10.70 4.76
N SER A 50 -12.68 10.87 3.46
CA SER A 50 -12.25 9.92 2.44
C SER A 50 -11.73 10.66 1.21
N VAL A 51 -10.71 10.09 0.58
CA VAL A 51 -10.14 10.58 -0.67
C VAL A 51 -9.87 9.39 -1.57
N THR A 52 -10.23 9.51 -2.85
CA THR A 52 -9.98 8.49 -3.86
C THR A 52 -9.04 9.02 -4.93
N PHE A 53 -8.02 8.24 -5.22
CA PHE A 53 -7.06 8.43 -6.30
C PHE A 53 -7.32 7.37 -7.35
N GLN A 54 -7.38 7.76 -8.62
CA GLN A 54 -7.52 6.83 -9.73
C GLN A 54 -6.45 7.14 -10.77
N SER A 55 -5.68 6.12 -11.15
CA SER A 55 -4.68 6.21 -12.21
C SER A 55 -5.35 6.60 -13.52
N THR A 56 -4.72 7.52 -14.27
CA THR A 56 -5.20 7.99 -15.58
C THR A 56 -4.19 7.72 -16.70
N GLY A 57 -3.08 7.00 -16.44
CA GLY A 57 -1.98 6.86 -17.40
C GLY A 57 -0.90 5.85 -17.02
N ASP A 58 0.34 6.14 -17.46
CA ASP A 58 1.51 5.24 -17.44
C ASP A 58 1.72 4.46 -16.13
N ALA A 59 1.58 3.14 -16.24
CA ALA A 59 1.69 2.15 -15.19
C ALA A 59 2.97 2.29 -14.34
N ALA A 60 4.10 2.66 -14.96
CA ALA A 60 5.37 2.78 -14.26
C ALA A 60 5.38 3.92 -13.23
N LYS A 61 4.64 4.99 -13.51
CA LYS A 61 4.55 6.17 -12.62
C LYS A 61 3.57 5.97 -11.48
N ASN A 62 2.71 4.96 -11.53
CA ASN A 62 1.58 4.74 -10.61
C ASN A 62 1.78 3.56 -9.66
N SER A 63 3.03 3.17 -9.41
CA SER A 63 3.40 2.08 -8.52
C SER A 63 3.66 2.53 -7.07
N ILE A 64 3.76 3.84 -6.80
CA ILE A 64 4.14 4.39 -5.50
C ILE A 64 3.25 5.58 -5.13
N ILE A 65 2.75 5.59 -3.89
CA ILE A 65 2.07 6.73 -3.26
C ILE A 65 2.88 7.16 -2.03
N TYR A 66 3.43 8.37 -2.04
CA TYR A 66 4.27 8.86 -0.95
C TYR A 66 3.43 9.46 0.19
N PHE A 67 3.91 9.29 1.42
CA PHE A 67 3.46 10.10 2.53
C PHE A 67 4.27 11.41 2.55
N ASN A 68 3.59 12.53 2.76
CA ASN A 68 4.25 13.81 2.89
C ASN A 68 5.08 13.86 4.19
N ARG A 69 6.37 14.22 4.02
CA ARG A 69 7.39 14.21 5.07
C ARG A 69 7.42 15.48 5.93
N VAL A 70 6.76 16.56 5.49
CA VAL A 70 6.76 17.88 6.16
C VAL A 70 5.41 18.19 6.79
N ASN A 71 4.31 17.81 6.13
CA ASN A 71 2.95 17.94 6.63
C ASN A 71 2.24 16.59 6.50
N PRO A 72 1.87 15.89 7.59
CA PRO A 72 1.35 14.52 7.50
C PRO A 72 0.13 14.47 6.58
N GLY A 73 0.25 13.73 5.47
CA GLY A 73 -0.69 13.77 4.35
C GLY A 73 -0.25 12.84 3.21
N PHE A 74 -1.10 12.68 2.19
CA PHE A 74 -0.76 11.91 0.99
C PHE A 74 -0.21 12.80 -0.12
N LEU A 75 0.91 12.38 -0.71
CA LEU A 75 1.46 12.85 -1.99
C LEU A 75 1.37 11.69 -2.98
N VAL A 76 0.52 11.83 -3.99
CA VAL A 76 0.48 10.87 -5.10
C VAL A 76 1.47 11.26 -6.19
N SER A 77 1.96 10.29 -6.95
CA SER A 77 2.79 10.54 -8.13
C SER A 77 1.99 11.19 -9.25
N GLU A 78 2.68 11.80 -10.24
CA GLU A 78 2.08 12.51 -11.37
C GLU A 78 1.02 11.70 -12.15
N GLY A 79 1.17 10.38 -12.21
CA GLY A 79 0.27 9.52 -12.99
C GLY A 79 -1.11 9.29 -12.36
N PHE A 80 -1.35 9.76 -11.12
CA PHE A 80 -2.67 9.86 -10.51
C PHE A 80 -3.39 11.18 -10.84
N GLY A 81 -2.80 12.02 -11.70
CA GLY A 81 -3.41 13.26 -12.17
C GLY A 81 -3.50 14.37 -11.11
N LEU A 82 -2.75 14.27 -10.00
CA LEU A 82 -2.81 15.25 -8.92
C LEU A 82 -1.49 16.00 -8.72
N ASN A 83 -1.70 17.32 -8.74
CA ASN A 83 -0.80 18.43 -8.52
C ASN A 83 -0.26 18.42 -7.08
N GLN A 84 0.88 19.07 -6.83
CA GLN A 84 1.62 19.11 -5.55
C GLN A 84 0.82 19.72 -4.37
N ASN A 85 -0.43 20.11 -4.59
CA ASN A 85 -1.36 20.66 -3.61
C ASN A 85 -2.19 19.53 -2.98
N TYR A 86 -1.73 19.08 -1.82
CA TYR A 86 -2.41 18.32 -0.76
C TYR A 86 -3.84 17.82 -1.05
N VAL A 87 -4.01 16.49 -1.12
CA VAL A 87 -5.36 15.91 -1.32
C VAL A 87 -5.99 15.46 0.01
N LEU A 88 -5.18 15.01 0.98
CA LEU A 88 -5.64 14.68 2.33
C LEU A 88 -4.55 14.98 3.38
N LYS A 89 -4.88 15.82 4.36
CA LYS A 89 -4.08 16.01 5.59
C LYS A 89 -4.47 14.95 6.62
N LEU A 90 -3.48 14.24 7.16
CA LEU A 90 -3.65 13.27 8.23
C LEU A 90 -3.62 13.97 9.59
N SER A 91 -4.58 13.62 10.43
CA SER A 91 -4.65 14.10 11.81
C SER A 91 -3.78 13.21 12.70
N PRO A 92 -3.02 13.78 13.65
CA PRO A 92 -2.20 12.99 14.58
C PRO A 92 -3.04 12.04 15.46
N GLY A 93 -2.49 10.87 15.80
CA GLY A 93 -3.13 9.89 16.67
C GLY A 93 -4.31 9.13 16.06
N LYS A 94 -4.56 9.23 14.75
CA LYS A 94 -5.76 8.67 14.09
C LYS A 94 -5.44 7.41 13.30
N LYS A 95 -6.39 6.48 13.27
CA LYS A 95 -6.36 5.27 12.43
C LYS A 95 -6.90 5.59 11.03
N TYR A 96 -6.29 4.98 10.03
CA TYR A 96 -6.64 5.10 8.62
C TYR A 96 -6.60 3.74 7.95
N THR A 97 -7.45 3.59 6.93
CA THR A 97 -7.46 2.43 6.05
C THR A 97 -7.21 2.89 4.62
N VAL A 98 -6.23 2.26 3.97
CA VAL A 98 -6.01 2.39 2.53
C VAL A 98 -6.60 1.17 1.85
N TYR A 99 -7.50 1.40 0.91
CA TYR A 99 -8.11 0.38 0.07
C TYR A 99 -7.48 0.42 -1.32
N ILE A 100 -6.78 -0.66 -1.69
CA ILE A 100 -6.17 -0.83 -3.01
C ILE A 100 -7.12 -1.64 -3.89
N TYR A 101 -7.46 -1.11 -5.06
CA TYR A 101 -8.28 -1.77 -6.06
C TYR A 101 -7.41 -2.15 -7.26
N THR A 102 -7.35 -3.44 -7.58
CA THR A 102 -6.60 -4.00 -8.72
C THR A 102 -7.24 -3.66 -10.07
N ASN A 103 -8.53 -3.32 -10.06
CA ASN A 103 -9.28 -2.71 -11.16
C ASN A 103 -10.24 -1.65 -10.56
N PRO A 104 -10.35 -0.44 -11.14
CA PRO A 104 -11.22 0.62 -10.60
C PRO A 104 -12.69 0.25 -10.44
N LYS A 105 -13.15 -0.76 -11.19
CA LYS A 105 -14.51 -1.30 -11.16
C LYS A 105 -14.71 -2.41 -10.11
N ASP A 106 -13.65 -2.86 -9.44
CA ASP A 106 -13.75 -3.91 -8.43
C ASP A 106 -14.60 -3.43 -7.24
N GLU A 107 -15.49 -4.30 -6.77
CA GLU A 107 -16.27 -4.06 -5.54
C GLU A 107 -15.45 -4.34 -4.28
N LYS A 108 -14.45 -5.22 -4.39
CA LYS A 108 -13.56 -5.61 -3.30
C LYS A 108 -12.22 -4.89 -3.44
N ALA A 109 -11.66 -4.49 -2.30
CA ALA A 109 -10.35 -3.88 -2.21
C ALA A 109 -9.48 -4.63 -1.21
N TYR A 110 -8.17 -4.46 -1.35
CA TYR A 110 -7.17 -4.94 -0.41
C TYR A 110 -6.91 -3.84 0.63
N PRO A 111 -7.30 -4.05 1.90
CA PRO A 111 -7.11 -3.04 2.93
C PRO A 111 -5.68 -3.09 3.48
N ILE A 112 -5.10 -1.91 3.72
CA ILE A 112 -3.87 -1.70 4.45
C ILE A 112 -4.17 -0.72 5.59
N TYR A 113 -3.87 -1.13 6.82
CA TYR A 113 -4.18 -0.36 8.02
C TYR A 113 -2.93 0.34 8.54
N PHE A 114 -3.09 1.60 8.95
CA PHE A 114 -2.06 2.36 9.62
C PHE A 114 -2.64 3.37 10.61
N LYS A 115 -1.79 3.87 11.51
CA LYS A 115 -2.09 4.94 12.45
C LYS A 115 -1.04 6.04 12.30
N THR A 116 -1.42 7.28 12.56
CA THR A 116 -0.46 8.36 12.79
C THR A 116 -0.09 8.45 14.27
N ASP A 117 1.18 8.63 14.60
CA ASP A 117 1.56 9.05 15.96
C ASP A 117 1.19 10.53 16.21
N TYR A 118 1.48 11.04 17.41
CA TYR A 118 1.19 12.45 17.75
C TYR A 118 2.09 13.46 17.02
N ASN A 119 3.17 13.00 16.38
CA ASN A 119 4.06 13.80 15.55
C ASN A 119 3.73 13.68 14.04
N GLY A 120 2.69 12.90 13.68
CA GLY A 120 2.29 12.66 12.29
C GLY A 120 3.09 11.58 11.57
N ASN A 121 3.94 10.80 12.25
CA ASN A 121 4.63 9.65 11.67
C ASN A 121 3.66 8.49 11.44
N ILE A 122 3.90 7.72 10.38
CA ILE A 122 3.10 6.53 10.05
C ILE A 122 3.57 5.33 10.88
N ILE A 123 2.62 4.68 11.55
CA ILE A 123 2.75 3.41 12.24
C ILE A 123 1.91 2.39 11.47
N ASP A 124 2.54 1.38 10.86
CA ASP A 124 1.83 0.28 10.20
C ASP A 124 1.38 -0.78 11.23
N LYS A 125 0.33 -1.55 10.90
CA LYS A 125 -0.19 -2.63 11.76
C LYS A 125 -0.47 -2.17 13.20
N PRO A 126 -1.40 -1.24 13.41
CA PRO A 126 -1.66 -0.64 14.73
C PRO A 126 -2.32 -1.60 15.74
N ASP A 127 -2.53 -2.86 15.37
CA ASP A 127 -3.12 -3.88 16.24
C ASP A 127 -2.01 -4.83 16.73
N ASP A 128 -1.16 -4.28 17.61
CA ASP A 128 -0.47 -5.02 18.69
C ASP A 128 -0.77 -4.35 20.06
N GLU A 129 -1.80 -3.49 20.15
CA GLU A 129 -2.39 -2.96 21.39
C GLU A 129 -3.92 -2.79 21.30
#